data_AF-A0A7J6CW27-F1
#
_entry.id   AF-A0A7J6CW27-F1
#
_cell.length_a   1.000
_cell.length_b   1.000
_cell.length_c   1.000
_cell.angle_alpha   90.00
_cell.angle_beta   90.00
_cell.angle_gamma   90.00
#
_symmetry.space_group_name_H-M   'P 1'
#
loop_
_entity.id
_entity.type
_entity.pdbx_description
1 polymer ?
#
loop_
_entity_poly.entity_id
_entity_poly.type
_entity_poly.pdbx_seq_one_letter_code
_entity_poly.pdbx_strand_id
1 'polypeptide(L)'
;MESRTLCLLMLYCCINICNLYPLIHPSNGLNECHKNSSLPALEVLPGGGWDNLRNIDMGRVMNLSYSQCQTTEDGVYLIPDEIFVIPQKVSGVETNSEIIMSWMEQTSSTSSSINADVSFLLVLNGKFSKENQRIKTHQVKESSATARVQVRNHLYTVKAYPDFPFDMRFAQQAEEIADAIKNNQTRLATYLSEKLILDYAANLATLSQMVNLAVHLSSANILLLLVMAVRYCTVSSPVYSVVVS
;
A
#
# COMPACT_ATOMS: atom_id res chain seq x y z
N MET A 1 -62.07 19.90 4.55
CA MET A 1 -61.55 18.63 4.01
C MET A 1 -60.11 18.72 3.49
N GLU A 2 -59.47 19.89 3.54
CA GLU A 2 -58.11 20.12 3.01
C GLU A 2 -56.97 19.84 4.01
N SER A 3 -57.20 20.00 5.31
CA SER A 3 -56.16 19.82 6.35
C SER A 3 -55.67 18.38 6.50
N ARG A 4 -56.53 17.38 6.24
CA ARG A 4 -56.16 15.95 6.34
C ARG A 4 -55.25 15.51 5.20
N THR A 5 -55.42 16.09 4.01
CA THR A 5 -54.64 15.78 2.81
C THR A 5 -53.21 16.33 2.91
N LEU A 6 -53.06 17.55 3.44
CA LEU A 6 -51.75 18.14 3.74
C LEU A 6 -50.97 17.36 4.79
N CYS A 7 -51.65 16.85 5.83
CA CYS A 7 -51.02 16.05 6.87
C CYS A 7 -50.52 14.70 6.35
N LEU A 8 -51.28 14.06 5.44
CA LEU A 8 -50.88 12.81 4.79
C LEU A 8 -49.71 12.99 3.82
N LEU A 9 -49.67 14.09 3.06
CA LEU A 9 -48.54 14.43 2.19
C LEU A 9 -47.25 14.72 2.97
N MET A 10 -47.36 15.41 4.10
CA MET A 10 -46.21 15.65 5.00
C MET A 10 -45.71 14.36 5.66
N LEU A 11 -46.60 13.45 6.05
CA LEU A 11 -46.20 12.12 6.51
C LEU A 11 -45.50 11.32 5.40
N TYR A 12 -45.98 11.37 4.15
CA TYR A 12 -45.36 10.68 3.02
C TYR A 12 -43.97 11.23 2.66
N CYS A 13 -43.74 12.54 2.82
CA CYS A 13 -42.42 13.15 2.69
C CYS A 13 -41.47 12.73 3.82
N CYS A 14 -41.94 12.65 5.07
CA CYS A 14 -41.11 12.20 6.20
C CYS A 14 -40.72 10.71 6.08
N ILE A 15 -41.57 9.86 5.50
CA ILE A 15 -41.23 8.44 5.28
C ILE A 15 -40.18 8.30 4.17
N ASN A 16 -40.19 9.16 3.14
CA ASN A 16 -39.19 9.15 2.07
C ASN A 16 -37.82 9.72 2.49
N ILE A 17 -37.76 10.63 3.47
CA ILE A 17 -36.50 11.18 4.01
C ILE A 17 -35.81 10.20 4.97
N CYS A 18 -36.54 9.22 5.51
CA CYS A 18 -36.02 8.22 6.44
C CYS A 18 -35.52 6.92 5.78
N ASN A 19 -35.31 6.88 4.47
CA ASN A 19 -34.43 5.89 3.86
C ASN A 19 -32.96 6.28 4.11
N LEU A 20 -32.58 6.44 5.38
CA LEU A 20 -31.21 6.05 5.75
C LEU A 20 -31.21 4.54 5.58
N TYR A 21 -30.86 4.05 4.39
CA TYR A 21 -30.32 2.71 4.28
C TYR A 21 -29.17 2.69 5.29
N PRO A 22 -29.27 1.95 6.40
CA PRO A 22 -28.07 1.70 7.17
C PRO A 22 -27.10 1.11 6.15
N LEU A 23 -25.90 1.67 6.04
CA LEU A 23 -24.79 0.98 5.41
C LEU A 23 -24.52 -0.25 6.28
N ILE A 24 -25.36 -1.28 6.10
CA ILE A 24 -25.20 -2.60 6.69
C ILE A 24 -23.95 -3.10 6.01
N HIS A 25 -22.83 -3.02 6.72
CA HIS A 25 -21.61 -3.61 6.24
C HIS A 25 -21.83 -5.12 6.37
N PRO A 26 -21.93 -5.88 5.26
CA PRO A 26 -22.07 -7.32 5.38
C PRO A 26 -20.88 -7.85 6.16
N SER A 27 -21.17 -8.66 7.19
CA SER A 27 -20.14 -9.35 7.97
C SER A 27 -19.33 -10.21 7.00
N ASN A 28 -18.01 -10.11 7.06
CA ASN A 28 -17.12 -10.97 6.28
C ASN A 28 -16.97 -12.38 6.85
N GLY A 29 -17.72 -12.73 7.91
CA GLY A 29 -17.68 -14.06 8.54
C GLY A 29 -16.55 -14.27 9.56
N LEU A 30 -15.62 -13.32 9.71
CA LEU A 30 -14.44 -13.52 10.57
C LEU A 30 -14.79 -13.80 12.04
N ASN A 31 -15.77 -13.08 12.59
CA ASN A 31 -16.23 -13.29 13.96
C ASN A 31 -16.85 -14.67 14.18
N GLU A 32 -17.37 -15.31 13.13
CA GLU A 32 -17.91 -16.67 13.22
C GLU A 32 -16.78 -17.68 13.32
N CYS A 33 -15.70 -17.48 12.57
CA CYS A 33 -14.48 -18.29 12.71
C CYS A 33 -13.86 -18.18 14.09
N HIS A 34 -13.86 -16.98 14.69
CA HIS A 34 -13.36 -16.78 16.04
C HIS A 34 -14.16 -17.50 17.13
N LYS A 35 -15.41 -17.89 16.89
CA LYS A 35 -16.19 -18.70 17.85
C LYS A 35 -15.64 -20.12 17.96
N ASN A 36 -15.06 -20.64 16.88
CA ASN A 36 -14.57 -22.01 16.79
C ASN A 36 -13.04 -22.12 16.88
N SER A 37 -12.32 -21.00 16.73
CA SER A 37 -10.87 -20.96 16.72
C SER A 37 -10.35 -19.70 17.43
N SER A 38 -9.33 -19.86 18.29
CA SER A 38 -8.64 -18.73 18.92
C SER A 38 -7.49 -18.16 18.08
N LEU A 39 -7.36 -18.59 16.81
CA LEU A 39 -6.31 -18.11 15.92
C LEU A 39 -6.54 -16.64 15.53
N PRO A 40 -5.48 -15.81 15.48
CA PRO A 40 -5.56 -14.46 14.95
C PRO A 40 -5.79 -14.45 13.43
N ALA A 41 -6.45 -13.42 12.91
CA ALA A 41 -6.51 -13.19 11.46
C ALA A 41 -5.20 -12.60 10.95
N LEU A 42 -4.81 -12.98 9.73
CA LEU A 42 -3.66 -12.37 9.07
C LEU A 42 -3.95 -10.90 8.76
N GLU A 43 -3.18 -10.00 9.34
CA GLU A 43 -3.40 -8.54 9.21
C GLU A 43 -2.95 -7.98 7.86
N VAL A 44 -1.97 -8.63 7.21
CA VAL A 44 -1.39 -8.19 5.94
C VAL A 44 -2.10 -8.91 4.79
N LEU A 45 -3.06 -8.24 4.16
CA LEU A 45 -3.88 -8.81 3.09
C LEU A 45 -3.72 -8.02 1.78
N PRO A 46 -3.71 -8.69 0.62
CA PRO A 46 -3.85 -8.02 -0.68
C PRO A 46 -5.31 -7.61 -0.91
N GLY A 47 -5.55 -6.93 -2.04
CA GLY A 47 -6.87 -6.56 -2.52
C GLY A 47 -7.32 -5.15 -2.18
N GLY A 48 -6.45 -4.37 -1.56
CA GLY A 48 -6.59 -2.93 -1.41
C GLY A 48 -6.13 -2.18 -2.66
N GLY A 49 -6.77 -1.06 -2.91
CA GLY A 49 -6.27 -0.03 -3.81
C GLY A 49 -4.94 0.53 -3.32
N TRP A 50 -4.08 0.96 -4.25
CA TRP A 50 -2.74 1.46 -3.93
C TRP A 50 -2.43 2.78 -4.65
N ASP A 51 -2.20 3.84 -3.87
CA ASP A 51 -1.69 5.10 -4.42
C ASP A 51 -0.16 5.03 -4.53
N ASN A 52 0.31 4.82 -5.76
CA ASN A 52 1.74 4.66 -6.04
C ASN A 52 2.54 5.96 -5.95
N LEU A 53 1.91 7.15 -5.97
CA LEU A 53 2.63 8.41 -5.80
C LEU A 53 2.95 8.66 -4.33
N ARG A 54 1.99 8.34 -3.45
CA ARG A 54 2.08 8.57 -2.00
C ARG A 54 2.56 7.34 -1.22
N ASN A 55 2.59 6.15 -1.84
CA ASN A 55 2.82 4.86 -1.17
C ASN A 55 1.87 4.65 0.03
N ILE A 56 0.57 4.75 -0.22
CA ILE A 56 -0.46 4.53 0.79
C ILE A 56 -1.53 3.57 0.28
N ASP A 57 -2.03 2.76 1.20
CA ASP A 57 -3.21 1.94 0.97
C ASP A 57 -4.45 2.81 0.85
N MET A 58 -5.33 2.44 -0.09
CA MET A 58 -6.59 3.09 -0.40
C MET A 58 -7.76 2.15 -0.06
N GLY A 59 -8.96 2.42 -0.60
CA GLY A 59 -10.13 1.59 -0.37
C GLY A 59 -9.95 0.12 -0.76
N ARG A 60 -10.74 -0.77 -0.15
CA ARG A 60 -10.76 -2.20 -0.46
C ARG A 60 -11.45 -2.47 -1.80
N VAL A 61 -10.74 -3.10 -2.74
CA VAL A 61 -11.25 -3.44 -4.08
C VAL A 61 -11.72 -4.89 -4.14
N MET A 62 -11.03 -5.81 -3.46
CA MET A 62 -11.43 -7.23 -3.39
C MET A 62 -12.45 -7.48 -2.28
N ASN A 63 -13.43 -8.32 -2.55
CA ASN A 63 -14.29 -8.87 -1.50
C ASN A 63 -13.56 -10.03 -0.81
N LEU A 64 -13.25 -9.85 0.48
CA LEU A 64 -12.54 -10.83 1.30
C LEU A 64 -13.50 -11.45 2.31
N SER A 65 -13.78 -12.73 2.18
CA SER A 65 -14.69 -13.50 3.03
C SER A 65 -13.94 -14.56 3.84
N TYR A 66 -14.48 -14.91 5.00
CA TYR A 66 -13.96 -15.94 5.90
C TYR A 66 -15.00 -17.05 6.09
N SER A 67 -15.74 -17.40 5.03
CA SER A 67 -16.84 -18.35 5.14
C SER A 67 -16.36 -19.79 5.38
N GLN A 68 -15.16 -20.13 4.91
CA GLN A 68 -14.58 -21.46 5.08
C GLN A 68 -13.62 -21.55 6.26
N CYS A 69 -13.39 -20.44 6.98
CA CYS A 69 -12.44 -20.34 8.10
C CYS A 69 -11.08 -20.95 7.78
N GLN A 70 -10.56 -20.67 6.57
CA GLN A 70 -9.28 -21.18 6.13
C GLN A 70 -8.15 -20.70 7.05
N THR A 71 -7.12 -21.51 7.14
CA THR A 71 -5.91 -21.21 7.92
C THR A 71 -4.68 -21.33 7.06
N THR A 72 -3.59 -20.70 7.49
CA THR A 72 -2.27 -20.96 6.92
C THR A 72 -1.88 -22.43 7.12
N GLU A 73 -1.02 -22.97 6.25
CA GLU A 73 -0.61 -24.39 6.31
C GLU A 73 0.06 -24.77 7.65
N ASP A 74 0.69 -23.80 8.32
CA ASP A 74 1.29 -23.94 9.65
C ASP A 74 0.28 -23.75 10.81
N GLY A 75 -0.98 -23.43 10.52
CA GLY A 75 -2.05 -23.30 11.50
C GLY A 75 -1.93 -22.10 12.43
N VAL A 76 -1.18 -21.05 12.04
CA VAL A 76 -0.93 -19.88 12.90
C VAL A 76 -1.96 -18.77 12.69
N TYR A 77 -2.45 -18.56 11.46
CA TYR A 77 -3.35 -17.47 11.13
C TYR A 77 -4.61 -17.93 10.39
N LEU A 78 -5.72 -17.23 10.61
CA LEU A 78 -6.90 -17.27 9.74
C LEU A 78 -6.65 -16.44 8.48
N ILE A 79 -7.09 -16.94 7.33
CA ILE A 79 -6.95 -16.30 6.03
C ILE A 79 -8.30 -16.23 5.30
N PRO A 80 -8.56 -15.18 4.51
CA PRO A 80 -9.73 -15.13 3.63
C PRO A 80 -9.75 -16.24 2.57
N ASP A 81 -10.94 -16.58 2.11
CA ASP A 81 -11.19 -17.66 1.15
C ASP A 81 -10.63 -17.32 -0.26
N GLU A 82 -10.49 -16.03 -0.58
CA GLU A 82 -10.03 -15.52 -1.89
C GLU A 82 -8.50 -15.34 -1.98
N ILE A 83 -7.75 -15.82 -0.99
CA ILE A 83 -6.28 -15.71 -0.97
C ILE A 83 -5.60 -17.05 -0.69
N PHE A 84 -4.31 -17.11 -1.01
CA PHE A 84 -3.44 -18.18 -0.57
C PHE A 84 -2.12 -17.61 -0.05
N VAL A 85 -1.49 -18.37 0.83
CA VAL A 85 -0.27 -17.96 1.52
C VAL A 85 0.85 -18.94 1.21
N ILE A 86 2.03 -18.40 0.92
CA ILE A 86 3.26 -19.16 0.76
C ILE A 86 4.18 -18.83 1.95
N PRO A 87 4.40 -19.78 2.88
CA PRO A 87 5.32 -19.57 4.00
C PRO A 87 6.76 -19.47 3.49
N GLN A 88 7.48 -18.45 3.93
CA GLN A 88 8.88 -18.27 3.60
C GLN A 88 9.72 -19.08 4.60
N LYS A 89 10.09 -20.31 4.21
CA LYS A 89 10.80 -21.27 5.09
C LYS A 89 12.30 -20.98 5.25
N VAL A 90 12.81 -19.90 4.66
CA VAL A 90 14.22 -19.50 4.77
C VAL A 90 14.37 -18.55 5.96
N SER A 91 15.09 -19.00 7.00
CA SER A 91 15.45 -18.21 8.18
C SER A 91 16.48 -17.10 7.89
N GLY A 92 16.54 -16.62 6.65
CA GLY A 92 17.50 -15.63 6.20
C GLY A 92 17.04 -14.24 6.58
N VAL A 93 17.62 -13.70 7.65
CA VAL A 93 17.51 -12.27 7.92
C VAL A 93 18.36 -11.53 6.87
N GLU A 94 17.71 -10.79 5.98
CA GLU A 94 18.38 -9.97 4.98
C GLU A 94 18.85 -8.66 5.62
N THR A 95 20.15 -8.40 5.58
CA THR A 95 20.74 -7.13 6.00
C THR A 95 21.21 -6.36 4.79
N ASN A 96 20.70 -5.14 4.59
CA ASN A 96 21.10 -4.27 3.50
C ASN A 96 21.61 -2.93 4.04
N SER A 97 22.67 -2.40 3.44
CA SER A 97 23.19 -1.06 3.76
C SER A 97 23.46 -0.30 2.47
N GLU A 98 22.90 0.90 2.36
CA GLU A 98 23.04 1.75 1.17
C GLU A 98 23.32 3.21 1.56
N ILE A 99 23.98 3.93 0.66
CA ILE A 99 24.14 5.38 0.74
C ILE A 99 23.34 6.00 -0.40
N ILE A 100 22.33 6.78 -0.03
CA ILE A 100 21.45 7.50 -0.94
C ILE A 100 22.00 8.92 -1.07
N MET A 101 22.69 9.16 -2.18
CA MET A 101 23.27 10.47 -2.48
C MET A 101 22.22 11.51 -2.88
N SER A 102 21.17 11.05 -3.56
CA SER A 102 20.09 11.90 -4.04
C SER A 102 18.72 11.34 -3.64
N TRP A 103 17.85 12.20 -3.11
CA TRP A 103 16.46 11.86 -2.83
C TRP A 103 15.69 11.41 -4.09
N MET A 104 16.16 11.77 -5.29
CA MET A 104 15.59 11.28 -6.56
C MET A 104 15.89 9.79 -6.79
N GLU A 105 16.98 9.27 -6.26
CA GLU A 105 17.41 7.86 -6.43
C GLU A 105 16.83 6.95 -5.35
N GLN A 106 16.21 7.52 -4.32
CA GLN A 106 15.65 6.75 -3.22
C GLN A 106 14.56 5.78 -3.70
N THR A 107 14.70 4.52 -3.28
CA THR A 107 13.71 3.45 -3.42
C THR A 107 13.00 3.20 -2.08
N SER A 108 11.70 2.92 -2.12
CA SER A 108 10.93 2.70 -0.90
C SER A 108 11.28 1.38 -0.22
N SER A 109 11.36 1.40 1.11
CA SER A 109 11.71 0.19 1.88
C SER A 109 10.59 -0.86 1.90
N THR A 110 9.33 -0.45 1.74
CA THR A 110 8.14 -1.34 1.86
C THR A 110 7.44 -1.58 0.52
N SER A 111 7.62 -0.66 -0.44
CA SER A 111 6.82 -0.62 -1.67
C SER A 111 7.69 -0.59 -2.93
N SER A 112 8.94 -1.04 -2.85
CA SER A 112 9.89 -0.99 -3.97
C SER A 112 9.40 -1.78 -5.19
N SER A 113 8.78 -2.95 -5.00
CA SER A 113 8.30 -3.78 -6.11
C SER A 113 7.18 -3.11 -6.90
N ILE A 114 6.17 -2.56 -6.23
CA ILE A 114 5.04 -1.87 -6.89
C ILE A 114 5.46 -0.53 -7.51
N ASN A 115 6.49 0.12 -6.95
CA ASN A 115 7.06 1.33 -7.55
C ASN A 115 7.92 1.05 -8.78
N ALA A 116 8.51 -0.14 -8.89
CA ALA A 116 9.31 -0.58 -10.03
C ALA A 116 8.45 -1.08 -11.20
N ASP A 117 7.16 -1.31 -10.99
CA ASP A 117 6.24 -1.76 -12.03
C ASP A 117 6.02 -0.69 -13.10
N VAL A 118 5.76 -1.12 -14.34
CA VAL A 118 5.74 -0.26 -15.52
C VAL A 118 4.58 0.75 -15.43
N SER A 119 4.89 1.99 -15.04
CA SER A 119 3.95 3.12 -15.06
C SER A 119 4.33 4.14 -16.14
N PHE A 120 3.34 4.90 -16.63
CA PHE A 120 3.58 5.98 -17.60
C PHE A 120 4.57 7.04 -17.09
N LEU A 121 4.72 7.18 -15.77
CA LEU A 121 5.63 8.15 -15.13
C LEU A 121 6.44 7.47 -14.01
N LEU A 122 7.25 6.47 -14.37
CA LEU A 122 8.14 5.74 -13.44
C LEU A 122 8.92 6.65 -12.48
N VAL A 123 9.35 7.82 -12.97
CA VAL A 123 10.13 8.81 -12.20
C VAL A 123 9.36 9.40 -11.00
N LEU A 124 8.03 9.38 -11.03
CA LEU A 124 7.18 9.96 -9.98
C LEU A 124 6.71 8.96 -8.92
N ASN A 125 6.86 7.66 -9.18
CA ASN A 125 6.46 6.61 -8.26
C ASN A 125 7.15 6.78 -6.89
N GLY A 126 6.36 6.80 -5.82
CA GLY A 126 6.79 6.96 -4.43
C GLY A 126 7.34 8.35 -4.05
N LYS A 127 7.42 9.31 -4.97
CA LYS A 127 8.08 10.60 -4.71
C LYS A 127 7.28 11.55 -3.82
N PHE A 128 5.99 11.31 -3.64
CA PHE A 128 5.14 12.04 -2.70
C PHE A 128 4.92 11.28 -1.38
N SER A 129 5.59 10.15 -1.18
CA SER A 129 5.55 9.41 0.07
C SER A 129 6.20 10.16 1.23
N LYS A 130 5.74 9.89 2.46
CA LYS A 130 6.32 10.47 3.69
C LYS A 130 7.81 10.13 3.83
N GLU A 131 8.21 8.93 3.42
CA GLU A 131 9.61 8.47 3.42
C GLU A 131 10.47 9.36 2.51
N ASN A 132 10.05 9.53 1.25
CA ASN A 132 10.77 10.34 0.27
C ASN A 132 10.81 11.83 0.68
N GLN A 133 9.68 12.38 1.14
CA GLN A 133 9.58 13.77 1.60
C GLN A 133 10.50 14.05 2.79
N ARG A 134 10.60 13.10 3.74
CA ARG A 134 11.51 13.22 4.88
C ARG A 134 12.97 13.23 4.43
N ILE A 135 13.37 12.30 3.56
CA ILE A 135 14.74 12.24 3.04
C ILE A 135 15.07 13.52 2.26
N LYS A 136 14.19 13.94 1.33
CA LYS A 136 14.35 15.19 0.59
C LYS A 136 14.55 16.39 1.51
N THR A 137 13.74 16.50 2.57
CA THR A 137 13.83 17.63 3.51
C THR A 137 15.20 17.67 4.20
N HIS A 138 15.69 16.53 4.69
CA HIS A 138 17.00 16.48 5.37
C HIS A 138 18.15 16.73 4.39
N GLN A 139 18.14 16.10 3.23
CA GLN A 139 19.21 16.27 2.23
C GLN A 139 19.31 17.71 1.72
N VAL A 140 18.16 18.33 1.40
CA VAL A 140 18.12 19.71 0.88
C VAL A 140 18.47 20.73 1.96
N LYS A 141 17.95 20.56 3.18
CA LYS A 141 18.19 21.51 4.26
C LYS A 141 19.60 21.42 4.83
N GLU A 142 20.16 20.21 4.93
CA GLU A 142 21.42 19.95 5.61
C GLU A 142 22.60 19.70 4.67
N SER A 143 22.37 19.71 3.34
CA SER A 143 23.38 19.34 2.33
C SER A 143 24.04 17.99 2.67
N SER A 144 23.20 17.02 3.02
CA SER A 144 23.62 15.72 3.53
C SER A 144 23.23 14.59 2.57
N ALA A 145 23.99 13.50 2.60
CA ALA A 145 23.58 12.23 2.05
C ALA A 145 22.88 11.40 3.15
N THR A 146 22.07 10.44 2.75
CA THR A 146 21.37 9.55 3.68
C THR A 146 21.99 8.17 3.64
N ALA A 147 22.50 7.68 4.77
CA ALA A 147 22.84 6.28 4.92
C ALA A 147 21.65 5.53 5.49
N ARG A 148 21.34 4.39 4.90
CA ARG A 148 20.23 3.52 5.30
C ARG A 148 20.76 2.13 5.60
N VAL A 149 20.36 1.60 6.74
CA VAL A 149 20.59 0.21 7.12
C VAL A 149 19.22 -0.44 7.35
N GLN A 150 19.00 -1.59 6.73
CA GLN A 150 17.76 -2.35 6.81
C GLN A 150 18.05 -3.77 7.27
N VAL A 151 17.18 -4.28 8.13
CA VAL A 151 17.13 -5.69 8.52
C VAL A 151 15.72 -6.19 8.22
N ARG A 152 15.61 -7.19 7.35
CA ARG A 152 14.34 -7.69 6.82
C ARG A 152 14.23 -9.19 7.04
N ASN A 153 13.11 -9.64 7.57
CA ASN A 153 12.78 -11.05 7.70
C ASN A 153 11.39 -11.31 7.11
N HIS A 154 11.34 -12.05 6.00
CA HIS A 154 10.09 -12.39 5.32
C HIS A 154 9.45 -13.61 5.97
N LEU A 155 8.20 -13.46 6.37
CA LEU A 155 7.45 -14.52 7.03
C LEU A 155 6.52 -15.22 6.04
N TYR A 156 5.71 -14.42 5.33
CA TYR A 156 4.69 -14.93 4.41
C TYR A 156 4.63 -14.10 3.14
N THR A 157 4.36 -14.76 2.02
CA THR A 157 3.88 -14.12 0.80
C THR A 157 2.41 -14.44 0.63
N VAL A 158 1.60 -13.41 0.57
CA VAL A 158 0.14 -13.48 0.52
C VAL A 158 -0.29 -13.06 -0.88
N LYS A 159 -1.07 -13.91 -1.56
CA LYS A 159 -1.49 -13.68 -2.94
C LYS A 159 -3.00 -13.84 -3.07
N ALA A 160 -3.60 -12.99 -3.88
CA ALA A 160 -4.99 -13.15 -4.30
C ALA A 160 -5.12 -14.27 -5.36
N TYR A 161 -6.22 -15.01 -5.33
CA TYR A 161 -6.60 -15.84 -6.47
C TYR A 161 -7.01 -14.97 -7.65
N PRO A 162 -6.72 -15.35 -8.91
CA PRO A 162 -6.97 -14.50 -10.08
C PRO A 162 -8.45 -14.24 -10.36
N ASP A 163 -9.36 -15.07 -9.85
CA ASP A 163 -10.81 -15.04 -10.02
C ASP A 163 -11.53 -14.41 -8.81
N PHE A 164 -10.86 -13.53 -8.07
CA PHE A 164 -11.46 -12.88 -6.92
C PHE A 164 -12.70 -12.03 -7.27
N PRO A 165 -13.72 -12.00 -6.41
CA PRO A 165 -14.84 -11.07 -6.51
C PRO A 165 -14.45 -9.64 -6.10
N PHE A 166 -15.09 -8.64 -6.70
CA PHE A 166 -14.95 -7.24 -6.27
C PHE A 166 -15.80 -6.93 -5.03
N ASP A 167 -15.32 -6.01 -4.19
CA ASP A 167 -16.11 -5.42 -3.10
C ASP A 167 -17.36 -4.75 -3.68
N MET A 168 -18.50 -4.95 -3.01
CA MET A 168 -19.79 -4.45 -3.47
C MET A 168 -19.78 -2.93 -3.71
N ARG A 169 -19.06 -2.15 -2.88
CA ARG A 169 -18.99 -0.69 -3.04
C ARG A 169 -18.16 -0.29 -4.25
N PHE A 170 -17.06 -1.01 -4.50
CA PHE A 170 -16.26 -0.78 -5.70
C PHE A 170 -17.07 -1.10 -6.95
N ALA A 171 -17.77 -2.24 -6.96
CA ALA A 171 -18.64 -2.65 -8.06
C ALA A 171 -19.77 -1.64 -8.32
N GLN A 172 -20.43 -1.14 -7.27
CA GLN A 172 -21.46 -0.10 -7.38
C GLN A 172 -20.95 1.18 -8.01
N GLN A 173 -19.78 1.69 -7.58
CA GLN A 173 -19.22 2.89 -8.19
C GLN A 173 -18.84 2.68 -9.67
N ALA A 174 -18.35 1.49 -10.02
CA ALA A 174 -18.06 1.13 -11.42
C ALA A 174 -19.36 1.06 -12.26
N GLU A 175 -20.45 0.54 -11.69
CA GLU A 175 -21.77 0.50 -12.33
C GLU A 175 -22.33 1.91 -12.57
N GLU A 176 -22.22 2.82 -11.60
CA GLU A 176 -22.63 4.23 -11.76
C GLU A 176 -21.89 4.92 -12.93
N ILE A 177 -20.60 4.63 -13.10
CA ILE A 177 -19.81 5.13 -14.23
C ILE A 177 -20.33 4.53 -15.55
N ALA A 178 -20.57 3.21 -15.59
CA ALA A 178 -21.08 2.53 -16.78
C ALA A 178 -22.45 3.09 -17.19
N ASP A 179 -23.33 3.38 -16.24
CA ASP A 179 -24.63 4.00 -16.48
C ASP A 179 -24.49 5.43 -17.01
N ALA A 180 -23.58 6.24 -16.45
CA ALA A 180 -23.31 7.58 -16.94
C ALA A 180 -22.81 7.55 -18.41
N ILE A 181 -21.93 6.59 -18.74
CA ILE A 181 -21.44 6.39 -20.11
C ILE A 181 -22.58 5.98 -21.04
N LYS A 182 -23.38 4.98 -20.65
CA LYS A 182 -24.52 4.47 -21.43
C LYS A 182 -25.54 5.57 -21.76
N ASN A 183 -25.72 6.52 -20.84
CA ASN A 183 -26.65 7.64 -20.98
C ASN A 183 -26.02 8.89 -21.65
N ASN A 184 -24.83 8.78 -22.25
CA ASN A 184 -24.09 9.89 -22.86
C ASN A 184 -23.82 11.08 -21.92
N GLN A 185 -23.71 10.83 -20.61
CA GLN A 185 -23.44 11.84 -19.59
C GLN A 185 -21.93 11.99 -19.37
N THR A 186 -21.19 12.42 -20.40
CA THR A 186 -19.71 12.42 -20.42
C THR A 186 -19.09 13.14 -19.22
N ARG A 187 -19.60 14.32 -18.87
CA ARG A 187 -19.08 15.10 -17.73
C ARG A 187 -19.27 14.37 -16.39
N LEU A 188 -20.41 13.69 -16.21
CA LEU A 188 -20.67 12.91 -15.01
C LEU A 188 -19.76 11.68 -14.96
N ALA A 189 -19.62 10.96 -16.07
CA ALA A 189 -18.73 9.81 -16.17
C ALA A 189 -17.28 10.17 -15.83
N THR A 190 -16.77 11.30 -16.31
CA THR A 190 -15.44 11.81 -15.95
C THR A 190 -15.31 12.07 -14.46
N TYR A 191 -16.27 12.81 -13.87
CA TYR A 191 -16.26 13.10 -12.44
C TYR A 191 -16.30 11.83 -11.58
N LEU A 192 -17.18 10.88 -11.90
CA LEU A 192 -17.29 9.61 -11.19
C LEU A 192 -16.01 8.77 -11.31
N SER A 193 -15.36 8.80 -12.48
CA SER A 193 -14.08 8.12 -12.70
C SER A 193 -12.95 8.72 -11.86
N GLU A 194 -12.86 10.06 -11.80
CA GLU A 194 -11.89 10.75 -10.95
C GLU A 194 -12.13 10.46 -9.47
N LYS A 195 -13.40 10.39 -9.05
CA LYS A 195 -13.79 10.03 -7.69
C LYS A 195 -13.43 8.58 -7.36
N LEU A 196 -13.64 7.63 -8.28
CA LEU A 196 -13.25 6.22 -8.09
C LEU A 196 -11.74 6.11 -7.85
N ILE A 197 -10.93 6.83 -8.62
CA ILE A 197 -9.47 6.86 -8.44
C ILE A 197 -9.11 7.53 -7.11
N LEU A 198 -9.84 8.55 -6.67
CA LEU A 198 -9.61 9.17 -5.37
C LEU A 198 -9.88 8.20 -4.21
N ASP A 199 -10.90 7.35 -4.32
CA ASP A 199 -11.31 6.42 -3.26
C ASP A 199 -10.46 5.13 -3.24
N TYR A 200 -10.10 4.60 -4.41
CA TYR A 200 -9.47 3.28 -4.56
C TYR A 200 -8.10 3.30 -5.26
N ALA A 201 -7.61 4.45 -5.70
CA ALA A 201 -6.44 4.58 -6.58
C ALA A 201 -6.56 3.83 -7.91
N ALA A 202 -5.57 4.05 -8.77
CA ALA A 202 -5.48 3.46 -10.11
C ALA A 202 -4.78 2.09 -10.13
N ASN A 203 -4.09 1.71 -9.04
CA ASN A 203 -3.39 0.44 -8.94
C ASN A 203 -4.04 -0.45 -7.87
N LEU A 204 -3.96 -1.76 -8.08
CA LEU A 204 -4.47 -2.77 -7.17
C LEU A 204 -3.31 -3.62 -6.61
N ALA A 205 -3.22 -3.72 -5.29
CA ALA A 205 -2.24 -4.60 -4.64
C ALA A 205 -2.74 -6.05 -4.66
N THR A 206 -2.29 -6.89 -5.60
CA THR A 206 -2.69 -8.30 -5.71
C THR A 206 -1.79 -9.26 -4.92
N LEU A 207 -0.64 -8.76 -4.47
CA LEU A 207 0.37 -9.50 -3.71
C LEU A 207 0.86 -8.63 -2.56
N SER A 208 0.88 -9.20 -1.37
CA SER A 208 1.42 -8.58 -0.16
C SER A 208 2.44 -9.50 0.51
N GLN A 209 3.39 -8.92 1.24
CA GLN A 209 4.39 -9.69 2.00
C GLN A 209 4.32 -9.29 3.47
N MET A 210 4.15 -10.29 4.35
CA MET A 210 4.27 -10.08 5.79
C MET A 210 5.76 -10.19 6.16
N VAL A 211 6.28 -9.12 6.73
CA VAL A 211 7.73 -8.93 6.93
C VAL A 211 7.97 -8.21 8.24
N ASN A 212 8.96 -8.67 9.01
CA ASN A 212 9.57 -7.88 10.07
C ASN A 212 10.67 -7.01 9.47
N LEU A 213 10.49 -5.69 9.53
CA LEU A 213 11.42 -4.72 8.94
C LEU A 213 11.90 -3.74 10.01
N ALA A 214 13.21 -3.68 10.22
CA ALA A 214 13.87 -2.62 10.98
C ALA A 214 14.69 -1.75 10.02
N VAL A 215 14.44 -0.44 10.03
CA VAL A 215 15.17 0.53 9.20
C VAL A 215 15.80 1.60 10.09
N HIS A 216 17.10 1.78 9.95
CA HIS A 216 17.83 2.90 10.53
C HIS A 216 18.25 3.86 9.40
N LEU A 217 17.93 5.14 9.58
CA LEU A 217 18.34 6.22 8.68
C LEU A 217 19.27 7.16 9.44
N SER A 218 20.43 7.46 8.87
CA SER A 218 21.33 8.51 9.35
C SER A 218 21.63 9.50 8.23
N SER A 219 21.83 10.76 8.58
CA SER A 219 22.30 11.80 7.67
C SER A 219 23.77 12.08 7.92
N ALA A 220 24.55 12.19 6.84
CA ALA A 220 25.96 12.54 6.91
C ALA A 220 26.23 13.69 5.93
N ASN A 221 26.96 14.70 6.39
CA ASN A 221 27.34 15.81 5.53
C ASN A 221 28.20 15.31 4.36
N ILE A 222 27.85 15.71 3.13
CA ILE A 222 28.52 15.27 1.91
C ILE A 222 30.01 15.63 1.96
N LEU A 223 30.37 16.79 2.53
CA LEU A 223 31.77 17.20 2.66
C LEU A 223 32.55 16.27 3.59
N LEU A 224 31.93 15.81 4.68
CA LEU A 224 32.54 14.85 5.61
C LEU A 224 32.76 13.50 4.93
N LEU A 225 31.79 13.02 4.16
CA LEU A 225 31.91 11.78 3.38
C LEU A 225 33.04 11.86 2.35
N LEU A 226 33.15 12.98 1.63
CA LEU A 226 34.25 13.23 0.68
C LEU A 226 35.61 13.24 1.38
N VAL A 227 35.72 13.91 2.53
CA VAL A 227 36.98 13.94 3.31
C VAL A 227 37.36 12.54 3.81
N MET A 228 36.39 11.74 4.27
CA MET A 228 36.64 10.36 4.67
C MET A 228 37.06 9.48 3.49
N ALA A 229 36.39 9.60 2.34
CA ALA A 229 36.73 8.86 1.13
C ALA A 229 38.13 9.22 0.61
N VAL A 230 38.48 10.51 0.56
CA VAL A 230 39.82 10.97 0.15
C VAL A 230 40.88 10.45 1.12
N ARG A 231 40.66 10.53 2.44
CA ARG A 231 41.60 9.97 3.42
C ARG A 231 41.78 8.46 3.26
N TYR A 232 40.72 7.71 3.00
CA TYR A 232 40.81 6.27 2.76
C TYR A 232 41.59 5.95 1.48
N CYS A 233 41.35 6.68 0.38
CA CYS A 233 42.10 6.51 -0.88
C CYS A 233 43.58 6.90 -0.76
N THR A 234 43.92 7.90 0.08
CA THR A 234 45.32 8.26 0.34
C THR A 234 46.05 7.24 1.21
N VAL A 235 45.33 6.52 2.09
CA VAL A 235 45.92 5.48 2.96
C VAL A 235 46.05 4.13 2.23
N SER A 236 45.24 3.87 1.20
CA SER A 236 45.30 2.64 0.40
C SER A 236 46.20 2.70 -0.84
N SER A 237 46.88 3.82 -1.10
CA SER A 237 47.92 3.87 -2.14
C SER A 237 49.22 3.26 -1.62
N PRO A 238 49.72 2.14 -2.19
CA PRO A 238 51.03 1.62 -1.82
C PRO A 238 52.10 2.61 -2.28
N VAL A 239 52.87 3.15 -1.34
CA VAL A 239 54.10 3.86 -1.63
C VAL A 239 55.07 2.86 -2.26
N TYR A 240 55.17 2.84 -3.59
CA TYR A 240 56.27 2.18 -4.27
C TYR A 240 57.53 3.02 -4.06
N SER A 241 58.34 2.64 -3.06
CA SER A 241 59.72 3.11 -2.96
C SER A 241 60.55 2.46 -4.07
N VAL A 242 60.86 3.21 -5.12
CA VAL A 242 61.89 2.84 -6.09
C VAL A 242 63.25 3.01 -5.42
N VAL A 243 63.86 1.90 -5.00
CA VAL A 243 65.27 1.85 -4.62
C VAL A 243 66.08 1.85 -5.92
N VAL A 244 66.77 2.96 -6.19
CA VAL A 244 67.78 3.04 -7.24
C VAL A 244 69.03 2.33 -6.71
N SER A 245 69.43 1.25 -7.40
CA SER A 245 70.76 0.61 -7.28
C SER A 245 71.48 0.76 -8.61
#